data_AF-A0A554INI4-F1
#
_entry.id   AF-A0A554INI4-F1
#
_cell.length_a   1.000
_cell.length_b   1.000
_cell.length_c   1.000
_cell.angle_alpha   90.00
_cell.angle_beta   90.00
_cell.angle_gamma   90.00
#
_symmetry.space_group_name_H-M   'P 1'
#
loop_
_entity.id
_entity.type
_entity.pdbx_description
1 polymer ?
#
loop_
_entity_poly.entity_id
_entity_poly.type
_entity_poly.pdbx_seq_one_letter_code
_entity_poly.pdbx_strand_id
1 'polypeptide(L)'
;MHFEYKEKEKEKKKPEGKNLIDFSWAKKFLSALVSWHAKNPGEEEPKRASSPRTDPGETPAWVRELGALDAALGEKEFWTRLRDDFFRNRVFVFTPKGDVVDLPMQSSPIDFAYAIHSDIGDHLFGAKVNGKLITIDTPLKNGDIVEILTKAGSHPTLKWLEVTKTAMAKKHVRNALQKSGTVS
;
A
#
# COMPACT_ATOMS: atom_id res chain seq x y z
N MET A 1 54.78 -15.48 -37.64
CA MET A 1 54.51 -14.43 -38.66
C MET A 1 53.03 -14.47 -39.00
N HIS A 2 52.42 -13.28 -39.04
CA HIS A 2 51.12 -12.90 -39.63
C HIS A 2 49.81 -13.58 -39.19
N PHE A 3 48.93 -12.70 -38.70
CA PHE A 3 47.52 -12.84 -38.38
C PHE A 3 46.66 -12.94 -39.64
N GLU A 4 45.50 -13.59 -39.55
CA GLU A 4 44.34 -13.14 -40.31
C GLU A 4 43.05 -13.36 -39.50
N TYR A 5 42.37 -12.25 -39.23
CA TYR A 5 41.07 -12.17 -38.58
C TYR A 5 39.97 -12.56 -39.57
N LYS A 6 38.95 -13.27 -39.08
CA LYS A 6 37.66 -13.36 -39.79
C LYS A 6 36.52 -13.08 -38.81
N GLU A 7 36.02 -11.85 -38.83
CA GLU A 7 34.72 -11.50 -38.28
C GLU A 7 33.60 -12.13 -39.12
N LYS A 8 32.53 -12.62 -38.46
CA LYS A 8 31.14 -12.31 -38.83
C LYS A 8 30.13 -12.77 -37.77
N GLU A 9 29.48 -11.75 -37.22
CA GLU A 9 28.06 -11.56 -36.88
C GLU A 9 27.30 -12.41 -35.85
N LYS A 10 26.51 -11.63 -35.09
CA LYS A 10 25.66 -11.91 -33.93
C LYS A 10 24.50 -12.86 -34.25
N GLU A 11 24.18 -13.73 -33.29
CA GLU A 11 22.79 -14.15 -33.04
C GLU A 11 22.52 -14.28 -31.53
N LYS A 12 21.51 -13.55 -31.06
CA LYS A 12 21.06 -13.50 -29.67
C LYS A 12 20.27 -14.77 -29.33
N LYS A 13 20.69 -15.53 -28.31
CA LYS A 13 19.83 -16.55 -27.68
C LYS A 13 19.01 -15.94 -26.54
N LYS A 14 17.69 -16.06 -26.65
CA LYS A 14 16.67 -15.74 -25.64
C LYS A 14 16.63 -16.87 -24.60
N PRO A 15 16.67 -16.62 -23.28
CA PRO A 15 16.28 -17.64 -22.32
C PRO A 15 14.78 -17.56 -22.06
N GLU A 16 14.08 -18.65 -22.41
CA GLU A 16 12.76 -18.96 -21.87
C GLU A 16 12.86 -19.34 -20.39
N GLY A 17 11.80 -18.99 -19.65
CA GLY A 17 11.81 -18.88 -18.21
C GLY A 17 11.77 -20.20 -17.45
N LYS A 18 12.15 -20.07 -16.18
CA LYS A 18 11.56 -20.73 -15.02
C LYS A 18 11.87 -19.84 -13.81
N ASN A 19 10.85 -19.11 -13.35
CA ASN A 19 10.82 -18.60 -11.99
C ASN A 19 10.75 -19.81 -11.05
N LEU A 20 11.70 -19.92 -10.14
CA LEU A 20 11.56 -20.75 -8.96
C LEU A 20 12.38 -20.11 -7.84
N ILE A 21 11.75 -19.20 -7.10
CA ILE A 21 12.18 -18.92 -5.73
C ILE A 21 11.12 -19.52 -4.81
N ASP A 22 11.65 -20.23 -3.82
CA ASP A 22 11.17 -21.42 -3.14
C ASP A 22 10.23 -21.14 -1.96
N PHE A 23 9.07 -21.79 -1.97
CA PHE A 23 7.94 -21.65 -1.04
C PHE A 23 8.07 -22.58 0.19
N SER A 24 9.21 -22.57 0.87
CA SER A 24 9.43 -23.38 2.09
C SER A 24 8.56 -22.92 3.28
N TRP A 25 8.26 -21.62 3.39
CA TRP A 25 7.36 -21.07 4.42
C TRP A 25 5.92 -21.60 4.28
N ALA A 26 5.41 -21.68 3.06
CA ALA A 26 4.07 -22.19 2.80
C ALA A 26 3.96 -23.69 3.08
N LYS A 27 5.04 -24.46 2.82
CA LYS A 27 5.07 -25.90 3.09
C LYS A 27 5.12 -26.22 4.59
N LYS A 28 5.86 -25.41 5.38
CA LYS A 28 5.84 -25.51 6.85
C LYS A 28 4.48 -25.12 7.43
N PHE A 29 3.84 -24.11 6.85
CA PHE A 29 2.51 -23.67 7.24
C PHE A 29 1.43 -24.73 6.90
N LEU A 30 1.45 -25.32 5.70
CA LEU A 30 0.54 -26.41 5.32
C LEU A 30 0.79 -27.67 6.16
N SER A 31 2.04 -28.01 6.44
CA SER A 31 2.38 -29.17 7.27
C SER A 31 1.88 -29.00 8.71
N ALA A 32 1.97 -27.80 9.27
CA ALA A 32 1.40 -27.49 10.57
C ALA A 32 -0.13 -27.59 10.55
N LEU A 33 -0.78 -27.10 9.49
CA LEU A 33 -2.23 -27.16 9.32
C LEU A 33 -2.75 -28.60 9.16
N VAL A 34 -2.06 -29.43 8.36
CA VAL A 34 -2.39 -30.84 8.16
C VAL A 34 -2.17 -31.65 9.43
N SER A 35 -1.07 -31.40 10.15
CA SER A 35 -0.81 -32.07 11.43
C SER A 35 -1.81 -31.63 12.52
N TRP A 36 -2.25 -30.37 12.50
CA TRP A 36 -3.32 -29.86 13.34
C TRP A 36 -4.69 -30.49 13.00
N HIS A 37 -4.98 -30.70 11.71
CA HIS A 37 -6.21 -31.33 11.23
C HIS A 37 -6.26 -32.83 11.49
N ALA A 38 -5.12 -33.54 11.39
CA ALA A 38 -5.04 -34.97 11.70
C ALA A 38 -5.22 -35.25 13.20
N LYS A 39 -4.94 -34.26 14.06
CA LYS A 39 -5.07 -34.39 15.52
C LYS A 39 -6.47 -34.10 16.06
N ASN A 40 -7.34 -33.41 15.29
CA ASN A 40 -8.70 -33.03 15.71
C ASN A 40 -9.75 -33.32 14.62
N PRO A 41 -10.11 -34.59 14.36
CA PRO A 41 -11.14 -34.91 13.37
C PRO A 41 -12.53 -34.65 13.96
N GLY A 42 -13.14 -33.50 13.65
CA GLY A 42 -14.56 -33.26 13.97
C GLY A 42 -15.01 -31.84 14.33
N GLU A 43 -14.15 -30.81 14.26
CA GLU A 43 -14.56 -29.43 14.56
C GLU A 43 -14.57 -28.55 13.30
N GLU A 44 -15.66 -27.79 13.12
CA GLU A 44 -15.90 -26.85 12.01
C GLU A 44 -14.81 -25.77 11.90
N GLU A 45 -14.60 -25.25 10.67
CA GLU A 45 -13.59 -24.24 10.33
C GLU A 45 -13.53 -23.06 11.33
N PRO A 46 -12.33 -22.52 11.64
CA PRO A 46 -12.21 -21.35 12.48
C PRO A 46 -12.87 -20.14 11.80
N LYS A 47 -13.96 -19.65 12.40
CA LYS A 47 -14.61 -18.40 12.00
C LYS A 47 -13.55 -17.31 11.89
N ARG A 48 -13.41 -16.78 10.67
CA ARG A 48 -12.53 -15.65 10.30
C ARG A 48 -12.39 -14.68 11.49
N ALA A 49 -11.17 -14.52 11.99
CA ALA A 49 -10.84 -13.44 12.89
C ALA A 49 -11.26 -12.13 12.21
N SER A 50 -12.29 -11.49 12.77
CA SER A 50 -12.76 -10.19 12.33
C SER A 50 -11.62 -9.19 12.49
N SER A 51 -11.30 -8.48 11.40
CA SER A 51 -10.64 -7.17 11.45
C SER A 51 -11.23 -6.34 12.61
N PRO A 52 -10.47 -5.44 13.26
CA PRO A 52 -11.01 -4.58 14.30
C PRO A 52 -12.27 -3.90 13.77
N ARG A 53 -13.43 -4.30 14.28
CA ARG A 53 -14.68 -3.61 14.02
C ARG A 53 -14.57 -2.32 14.82
N THR A 54 -14.23 -1.22 14.17
CA THR A 54 -14.68 0.07 14.66
C THR A 54 -16.19 0.05 14.60
N ASP A 55 -16.85 0.05 15.76
CA ASP A 55 -18.30 0.12 15.83
C ASP A 55 -18.78 1.34 15.01
N PRO A 56 -19.78 1.20 14.11
CA PRO A 56 -20.27 2.30 13.27
C PRO A 56 -20.94 3.46 14.03
N GLY A 57 -20.90 3.46 15.37
CA GLY A 57 -21.60 4.40 16.23
C GLY A 57 -20.74 5.16 17.24
N GLU A 58 -19.43 4.86 17.37
CA GLU A 58 -18.58 5.62 18.28
C GLU A 58 -17.93 6.79 17.56
N THR A 59 -18.52 7.97 17.77
CA THR A 59 -17.95 9.20 17.28
C THR A 59 -16.60 9.46 17.94
N PRO A 60 -15.53 9.66 17.15
CA PRO A 60 -14.24 10.00 17.71
C PRO A 60 -14.31 11.25 18.61
N ALA A 61 -13.54 11.30 19.69
CA ALA A 61 -13.59 12.39 20.68
C ALA A 61 -13.42 13.79 20.05
N TRP A 62 -12.59 13.90 19.00
CA TRP A 62 -12.38 15.15 18.26
C TRP A 62 -13.64 15.63 17.50
N VAL A 63 -14.56 14.73 17.16
CA VAL A 63 -15.83 15.05 16.50
C VAL A 63 -16.86 15.60 17.51
N ARG A 64 -16.80 15.13 18.77
CA ARG A 64 -17.62 15.70 19.86
C ARG A 64 -17.22 17.15 20.17
N GLU A 65 -15.93 17.45 20.07
CA GLU A 65 -15.39 18.80 20.29
C GLU A 65 -15.79 19.78 19.17
N LEU A 66 -15.92 19.31 17.93
CA LEU A 66 -16.43 20.10 16.81
C LEU A 66 -17.95 20.33 16.84
N GLY A 67 -18.73 19.34 17.29
CA GLY A 67 -20.19 19.46 17.39
C GLY A 67 -20.67 20.51 18.42
N ALA A 68 -19.85 20.82 19.42
CA ALA A 68 -20.14 21.86 20.39
C ALA A 68 -20.07 23.29 19.83
N LEU A 69 -19.43 23.48 18.66
CA LEU A 69 -19.24 24.79 18.02
C LEU A 69 -20.40 25.20 17.10
N ASP A 70 -21.31 24.29 16.73
CA ASP A 70 -22.36 24.59 15.73
C ASP A 70 -23.75 24.08 16.15
N ALA A 71 -24.27 24.61 17.25
CA ALA A 71 -25.60 24.29 17.80
C ALA A 71 -26.80 24.78 16.95
N ALA A 72 -26.58 25.27 15.72
CA ALA A 72 -27.62 25.87 14.87
C ALA A 72 -28.28 24.90 13.88
N LEU A 73 -27.68 23.73 13.63
CA LEU A 73 -28.21 22.70 12.72
C LEU A 73 -28.61 21.47 13.54
N GLY A 74 -29.86 21.00 13.39
CA GLY A 74 -30.36 19.83 14.14
C GLY A 74 -29.42 18.63 14.00
N GLU A 75 -29.18 17.92 15.11
CA GLU A 75 -28.15 16.87 15.25
C GLU A 75 -28.11 15.89 14.08
N LYS A 76 -29.28 15.49 13.56
CA LYS A 76 -29.41 14.51 12.48
C LYS A 76 -28.86 15.01 11.13
N GLU A 77 -29.06 16.28 10.80
CA GLU A 77 -28.52 16.85 9.56
C GLU A 77 -27.01 17.08 9.66
N PHE A 78 -26.52 17.48 10.84
CA PHE A 78 -25.09 17.57 11.12
C PHE A 78 -24.40 16.21 10.93
N TRP A 79 -24.89 15.15 11.58
CA TRP A 79 -24.34 13.79 11.45
C TRP A 79 -24.38 13.28 10.01
N THR A 80 -25.46 13.57 9.28
CA THR A 80 -25.59 13.16 7.88
C THR A 80 -24.59 13.89 6.99
N ARG A 81 -24.43 15.20 7.13
CA ARG A 81 -23.46 15.99 6.37
C ARG A 81 -22.01 15.60 6.69
N LEU A 82 -21.70 15.37 7.96
CA LEU A 82 -20.35 15.00 8.40
C LEU A 82 -19.97 13.59 7.96
N ARG A 83 -20.91 12.64 8.05
CA ARG A 83 -20.76 11.30 7.50
C ARG A 83 -20.58 11.35 5.98
N ASP A 84 -21.41 12.11 5.30
CA ASP A 84 -21.37 12.25 3.85
C ASP A 84 -20.06 12.89 3.38
N ASP A 85 -19.58 13.94 4.05
CA ASP A 85 -18.32 14.62 3.73
C ASP A 85 -17.11 13.71 4.00
N PHE A 86 -17.18 12.90 5.08
CA PHE A 86 -16.17 11.89 5.36
C PHE A 86 -16.09 10.80 4.27
N PHE A 87 -17.22 10.32 3.75
CA PHE A 87 -17.23 9.27 2.73
C PHE A 87 -16.99 9.79 1.31
N ARG A 88 -17.38 11.02 0.98
CA ARG A 88 -17.07 11.64 -0.33
C ARG A 88 -15.58 11.89 -0.53
N ASN A 89 -14.82 11.96 0.56
CA ASN A 89 -13.40 12.32 0.53
C ASN A 89 -12.46 11.11 0.64
N ARG A 90 -12.87 9.92 0.17
CA ARG A 90 -12.05 8.70 0.17
C ARG A 90 -11.94 8.06 -1.22
N VAL A 91 -10.81 7.39 -1.45
CA VAL A 91 -10.57 6.55 -2.63
C VAL A 91 -10.23 5.12 -2.21
N PHE A 92 -10.76 4.15 -2.94
CA PHE A 92 -10.55 2.72 -2.74
C PHE A 92 -9.73 2.18 -3.90
N VAL A 93 -8.53 1.71 -3.58
CA VAL A 93 -7.54 1.24 -4.54
C VAL A 93 -7.17 -0.21 -4.25
N PHE A 94 -6.78 -0.95 -5.28
CA PHE A 94 -6.54 -2.37 -5.21
C PHE A 94 -5.05 -2.67 -5.31
N THR A 95 -4.58 -3.65 -4.54
CA THR A 95 -3.29 -4.30 -4.81
C THR A 95 -3.44 -5.20 -6.04
N PRO A 96 -2.35 -5.61 -6.71
CA PRO A 96 -2.43 -6.57 -7.82
C PRO A 96 -2.98 -7.94 -7.41
N LYS A 97 -3.01 -8.23 -6.10
CA LYS A 97 -3.58 -9.45 -5.52
C LYS A 97 -5.08 -9.33 -5.23
N GLY A 98 -5.66 -8.14 -5.37
CA GLY A 98 -7.09 -7.88 -5.15
C GLY A 98 -7.44 -7.39 -3.74
N ASP A 99 -6.45 -7.12 -2.88
CA ASP A 99 -6.72 -6.50 -1.58
C ASP A 99 -7.12 -5.03 -1.77
N VAL A 100 -8.07 -4.54 -0.96
CA VAL A 100 -8.54 -3.16 -1.02
C VAL A 100 -7.85 -2.31 0.04
N VAL A 101 -7.37 -1.14 -0.34
CA VAL A 101 -6.80 -0.13 0.55
C VAL A 101 -7.63 1.14 0.47
N ASP A 102 -8.02 1.69 1.63
CA ASP A 102 -8.83 2.89 1.76
C ASP A 102 -7.95 4.12 2.05
N LEU A 103 -7.91 5.07 1.13
CA LEU A 103 -7.09 6.27 1.26
C LEU A 103 -7.96 7.54 1.24
N PRO A 104 -7.48 8.67 1.78
CA PRO A 104 -8.09 9.96 1.51
C PRO A 104 -8.07 10.27 0.01
N MET A 105 -9.05 11.04 -0.46
CA MET A 105 -9.06 11.54 -1.82
C MET A 105 -7.78 12.35 -2.11
N GLN A 106 -7.33 12.31 -3.36
CA GLN A 106 -6.05 12.90 -3.81
C GLN A 106 -4.79 12.22 -3.25
N SER A 107 -4.92 11.07 -2.59
CA SER A 107 -3.74 10.29 -2.16
C SER A 107 -2.90 9.85 -3.35
N SER A 108 -1.59 9.85 -3.14
CA SER A 108 -0.58 9.49 -4.14
C SER A 108 -0.15 8.02 -4.01
N PRO A 109 0.58 7.47 -4.99
CA PRO A 109 1.25 6.18 -4.85
C PRO A 109 2.15 6.06 -3.61
N ILE A 110 2.72 7.17 -3.13
CA ILE A 110 3.50 7.19 -1.89
C ILE A 110 2.62 6.87 -0.68
N ASP A 111 1.43 7.47 -0.61
CA ASP A 111 0.46 7.18 0.45
C ASP A 111 0.04 5.70 0.44
N PHE A 112 -0.22 5.15 -0.76
CA PHE A 112 -0.55 3.73 -0.91
C PHE A 112 0.59 2.81 -0.49
N ALA A 113 1.84 3.14 -0.85
CA ALA A 113 3.01 2.36 -0.47
C ALA A 113 3.18 2.27 1.06
N TYR A 114 3.07 3.41 1.76
CA TYR A 114 3.14 3.43 3.23
C TYR A 114 1.92 2.79 3.90
N ALA A 115 0.75 2.79 3.26
CA ALA A 115 -0.42 2.07 3.75
C ALA A 115 -0.23 0.55 3.68
N ILE A 116 0.52 0.04 2.69
CA ILE A 116 0.87 -1.38 2.62
C ILE A 116 1.97 -1.71 3.63
N HIS A 117 3.12 -1.03 3.57
CA HIS A 117 4.25 -1.28 4.46
C HIS A 117 5.28 -0.15 4.40
N SER A 118 5.88 0.19 5.54
CA SER A 118 6.90 1.26 5.60
C SER A 118 8.12 0.98 4.73
N ASP A 119 8.60 -0.27 4.70
CA ASP A 119 9.73 -0.68 3.85
C ASP A 119 9.44 -0.50 2.34
N ILE A 120 8.19 -0.72 1.90
CA ILE A 120 7.78 -0.48 0.52
C ILE A 120 7.75 1.02 0.23
N GLY A 121 7.22 1.81 1.17
CA GLY A 121 7.25 3.27 1.10
C GLY A 121 8.68 3.82 1.04
N ASP A 122 9.55 3.39 1.94
CA ASP A 122 10.94 3.86 2.05
C ASP A 122 11.74 3.56 0.78
N HIS A 123 11.49 2.42 0.13
CA HIS A 123 12.21 1.98 -1.08
C HIS A 123 11.46 2.24 -2.39
N LEU A 124 10.34 2.98 -2.38
CA LEU A 124 9.58 3.30 -3.59
C LEU A 124 10.43 4.14 -4.55
N PHE A 125 10.49 3.75 -5.83
CA PHE A 125 11.11 4.55 -6.89
C PHE A 125 10.16 4.85 -8.06
N GLY A 126 9.03 4.13 -8.14
CA GLY A 126 8.03 4.31 -9.17
C GLY A 126 6.74 3.56 -8.85
N ALA A 127 5.72 3.76 -9.67
CA ALA A 127 4.45 3.06 -9.54
C ALA A 127 3.86 2.77 -10.92
N LYS A 128 3.08 1.70 -11.00
CA LYS A 128 2.17 1.45 -12.12
C LYS A 128 0.74 1.49 -11.60
N VAL A 129 -0.13 2.08 -12.40
CA VAL A 129 -1.57 2.04 -12.17
C VAL A 129 -2.22 1.41 -13.39
N ASN A 130 -3.00 0.35 -13.16
CA ASN A 130 -3.65 -0.43 -14.20
C ASN A 130 -2.65 -0.89 -15.29
N GLY A 131 -1.46 -1.33 -14.84
CA GLY A 131 -0.36 -1.80 -15.69
C GLY A 131 0.46 -0.71 -16.41
N LYS A 132 0.11 0.57 -16.26
CA LYS A 132 0.82 1.70 -16.90
C LYS A 132 1.71 2.43 -15.91
N LEU A 133 2.95 2.73 -16.28
CA LEU A 133 3.85 3.56 -15.46
C LEU A 133 3.25 4.96 -15.29
N ILE A 134 3.25 5.42 -14.05
CA ILE A 134 2.79 6.76 -13.67
C ILE A 134 3.84 7.45 -12.80
N THR A 135 3.69 8.76 -12.65
CA THR A 135 4.49 9.52 -11.69
C THR A 135 3.98 9.31 -10.27
N ILE A 136 4.89 9.36 -9.30
CA ILE A 136 4.59 9.05 -7.89
C ILE A 136 3.73 10.11 -7.18
N ASP A 137 3.46 11.22 -7.86
CA ASP A 137 2.60 12.34 -7.43
C ASP A 137 1.20 12.31 -8.07
N THR A 138 0.94 11.38 -9.01
CA THR A 138 -0.36 11.24 -9.65
C THR A 138 -1.42 10.86 -8.61
N PRO A 139 -2.54 11.62 -8.48
CA PRO A 139 -3.63 11.24 -7.59
C PRO A 139 -4.29 9.92 -8.00
N LEU A 140 -4.46 9.02 -7.04
CA LEU A 140 -5.15 7.74 -7.22
C LEU A 140 -6.67 7.91 -7.30
N LYS A 141 -7.32 7.01 -8.03
CA LYS A 141 -8.77 7.00 -8.24
C LYS A 141 -9.40 5.69 -7.76
N ASN A 142 -10.71 5.73 -7.53
CA ASN A 142 -11.48 4.53 -7.21
C ASN A 142 -11.32 3.47 -8.29
N GLY A 143 -11.05 2.23 -7.87
CA GLY A 143 -10.90 1.11 -8.80
C GLY A 143 -9.50 0.91 -9.36
N ASP A 144 -8.56 1.83 -9.09
CA ASP A 144 -7.20 1.68 -9.59
C ASP A 144 -6.50 0.47 -8.96
N ILE A 145 -5.89 -0.36 -9.81
CA ILE A 145 -4.97 -1.41 -9.39
C ILE A 145 -3.56 -0.82 -9.38
N VAL A 146 -2.96 -0.70 -8.20
CA VAL A 146 -1.69 -0.02 -7.98
C VAL A 146 -0.59 -1.02 -7.68
N GLU A 147 0.47 -1.01 -8.50
CA GLU A 147 1.70 -1.78 -8.29
C GLU A 147 2.83 -0.81 -7.93
N ILE A 148 3.41 -0.97 -6.74
CA ILE A 148 4.57 -0.18 -6.32
C ILE A 148 5.86 -0.85 -6.79
N LEU A 149 6.76 -0.04 -7.36
CA LEU A 149 8.08 -0.47 -7.77
C LEU A 149 9.10 -0.02 -6.72
N THR A 150 9.85 -0.97 -6.17
CA THR A 150 10.85 -0.71 -5.11
C THR A 150 12.28 -0.97 -5.58
N LYS A 151 13.24 -0.25 -5.00
CA LYS A 151 14.68 -0.41 -5.26
C LYS A 151 15.47 -0.08 -3.99
N ALA A 152 16.48 -0.89 -3.68
CA ALA A 152 17.30 -0.75 -2.46
C ALA A 152 17.98 0.63 -2.29
N GLY A 153 18.37 1.28 -3.38
CA GLY A 153 18.97 2.63 -3.34
C GLY A 153 17.97 3.78 -3.44
N SER A 154 16.66 3.49 -3.39
CA SER A 154 15.64 4.53 -3.35
C SER A 154 15.32 4.88 -1.91
N HIS A 155 15.21 6.17 -1.64
CA HIS A 155 14.93 6.70 -0.30
C HIS A 155 13.97 7.89 -0.39
N PRO A 156 13.22 8.20 0.68
CA PRO A 156 12.35 9.36 0.70
C PRO A 156 13.13 10.67 0.51
N THR A 157 12.55 11.61 -0.24
CA THR A 157 13.13 12.93 -0.51
C THR A 157 12.22 14.04 0.00
N LEU A 158 12.72 15.27 0.14
CA LEU A 158 11.91 16.42 0.57
C LEU A 158 10.68 16.63 -0.32
N LYS A 159 10.80 16.42 -1.64
CA LYS A 159 9.70 16.52 -2.60
C LYS A 159 8.52 15.61 -2.27
N TRP A 160 8.78 14.47 -1.61
CA TRP A 160 7.69 13.55 -1.24
C TRP A 160 6.73 14.17 -0.23
N LEU A 161 7.19 15.08 0.64
CA LEU A 161 6.32 15.74 1.62
C LEU A 161 5.22 16.60 0.98
N GLU A 162 5.47 17.14 -0.22
CA GLU A 162 4.53 17.99 -0.96
C GLU A 162 3.39 17.16 -1.57
N VAL A 163 3.71 15.95 -2.03
CA VAL A 163 2.80 15.10 -2.80
C VAL A 163 2.07 14.07 -1.92
N THR A 164 2.68 13.68 -0.80
CA THR A 164 2.08 12.80 0.20
C THR A 164 0.90 13.49 0.88
N LYS A 165 -0.25 12.83 1.02
CA LYS A 165 -1.44 13.41 1.67
C LYS A 165 -1.64 12.94 3.10
N THR A 166 -1.40 11.67 3.37
CA THR A 166 -1.68 11.04 4.66
C THR A 166 -0.68 11.48 5.72
N ALA A 167 -1.16 11.71 6.95
CA ALA A 167 -0.32 12.10 8.08
C ALA A 167 0.72 11.02 8.42
N MET A 168 0.33 9.75 8.29
CA MET A 168 1.20 8.60 8.54
C MET A 168 2.37 8.55 7.55
N ALA A 169 2.11 8.61 6.24
CA ALA A 169 3.19 8.64 5.26
C ALA A 169 4.09 9.87 5.43
N LYS A 170 3.51 11.06 5.69
CA LYS A 170 4.32 12.26 6.02
C LYS A 170 5.23 12.06 7.23
N LYS A 171 4.75 11.38 8.27
CA LYS A 171 5.56 11.04 9.45
C LYS A 171 6.73 10.13 9.08
N HIS A 172 6.49 9.07 8.30
CA HIS A 172 7.55 8.18 7.84
C HIS A 172 8.59 8.92 6.98
N VAL A 173 8.14 9.71 6.01
CA VAL A 173 9.03 10.52 5.16
C VAL A 173 9.90 11.46 6.00
N ARG A 174 9.32 12.20 6.95
CA ARG A 174 10.10 13.07 7.85
C ARG A 174 11.14 12.30 8.66
N ASN A 175 10.75 11.16 9.23
CA ASN A 175 11.66 10.33 10.00
C ASN A 175 12.83 9.80 9.15
N ALA A 176 12.57 9.42 7.91
CA ALA A 176 13.61 9.00 6.98
C ALA A 176 14.59 10.13 6.65
N LEU A 177 14.07 11.34 6.40
CA LEU A 177 14.88 12.53 6.09
C LEU A 177 15.77 12.97 7.27
N GLN A 178 15.30 12.81 8.51
CA GLN A 178 16.10 13.05 9.70
C GLN A 178 17.25 12.06 9.82
N LYS A 179 17.00 10.77 9.52
CA LYS A 179 18.04 9.73 9.55
C LYS A 179 19.10 9.92 8.46
N SER A 180 18.73 10.47 7.30
CA SER A 180 19.65 10.74 6.20
C SER A 180 20.45 12.04 6.36
N GLY A 181 20.27 12.79 7.45
CA GLY A 181 20.98 14.06 7.70
C GLY A 181 20.61 15.19 6.72
N THR A 182 19.49 15.06 6.02
CA THR A 182 19.05 16.03 4.98
C THR A 182 18.36 17.25 5.58
N VAL A 183 17.94 17.17 6.84
CA VAL A 183 17.36 18.29 7.59
C VAL A 183 18.15 18.39 8.90
N SER A 184 19.13 19.29 8.96
CA SER A 184 19.77 19.78 10.19
C SER A 184 19.36 21.23 10.42
#